data_AF-A0A2E3QVM0-F1
#
_entry.id   AF-A0A2E3QVM0-F1
#
_cell.length_a   1.000
_cell.length_b   1.000
_cell.length_c   1.000
_cell.angle_alpha   90.00
_cell.angle_beta   90.00
_cell.angle_gamma   90.00
#
_symmetry.space_group_name_H-M   'P 1'
#
loop_
_entity.id
_entity.type
_entity.pdbx_description
1 polymer ?
#
loop_
_entity_poly.entity_id
_entity_poly.type
_entity_poly.pdbx_seq_one_letter_code
_entity_poly.pdbx_strand_id
1 'polypeptide(L)'
;MTNASGSRARRTRATGGRCASSSKRTSTACTSGRTRRTSSRTPMPTHAEVTGLILAGGASRRFGRDKALATLDGVPFVARVHAALSAHAASVLVATGPTPRAYPVDARVVLDAVPDGGPLAGLDAGLAACQTPWLVSSAVDLPFLTVGALQPLLSDVPEAVDVAVALADDGRRQPTVALWRVATVGTVVAERLAAGRLALHGLVDRLEAREVSIHGLHNVNRPSEL
;
A
#
# COMPACT_ATOMS: atom_id res chain seq x y z
N MET A 1 -6.84 53.32 21.36
CA MET A 1 -7.75 54.27 20.70
C MET A 1 -7.89 53.76 19.27
N THR A 2 -8.99 53.26 18.71
CA THR A 2 -10.46 53.32 18.91
C THR A 2 -11.00 52.16 18.03
N ASN A 3 -11.64 51.12 18.57
CA ASN A 3 -13.07 50.94 18.89
C ASN A 3 -14.07 50.78 17.71
N ALA A 4 -15.02 49.85 17.95
CA ALA A 4 -16.35 49.63 17.34
C ALA A 4 -16.41 48.98 15.94
N SER A 5 -17.05 47.83 15.67
CA SER A 5 -18.31 47.19 16.12
C SER A 5 -19.62 47.90 15.72
N GLY A 6 -20.51 47.13 15.07
CA GLY A 6 -21.82 47.52 14.52
C GLY A 6 -21.96 46.92 13.11
N SER A 7 -22.95 46.12 12.75
CA SER A 7 -24.39 46.29 12.94
C SER A 7 -25.14 44.98 12.72
N ARG A 8 -26.27 44.83 13.43
CA ARG A 8 -27.22 43.72 13.43
C ARG A 8 -28.42 44.03 12.51
N ALA A 9 -29.24 42.99 12.30
CA ALA A 9 -30.66 43.00 11.87
C ALA A 9 -30.87 42.76 10.35
N ARG A 10 -31.86 42.00 9.87
CA ARG A 10 -33.15 41.55 10.44
C ARG A 10 -33.87 40.57 9.47
N ARG A 11 -34.86 39.84 10.00
CA ARG A 11 -36.13 39.37 9.36
C ARG A 11 -36.03 38.18 8.40
N THR A 12 -36.98 37.23 8.28
CA THR A 12 -38.30 36.98 8.91
C THR A 12 -38.75 35.55 8.57
N ARG A 13 -39.57 34.97 9.45
CA ARG A 13 -40.39 33.77 9.24
C ARG A 13 -41.37 33.93 8.08
N ALA A 14 -41.70 32.82 7.42
CA ALA A 14 -43.00 32.60 6.80
C ALA A 14 -43.52 31.19 7.15
N THR A 15 -44.74 31.17 7.63
CA THR A 15 -45.56 30.05 8.09
C THR A 15 -46.62 29.72 7.05
N GLY A 16 -47.06 28.46 6.99
CA GLY A 16 -48.47 28.15 6.74
C GLY A 16 -48.77 27.27 5.53
N GLY A 17 -49.56 26.22 5.77
CA GLY A 17 -50.24 25.43 4.72
C GLY A 17 -50.64 24.04 5.22
N ARG A 18 -51.84 23.90 5.78
CA ARG A 18 -52.47 22.60 6.14
C ARG A 18 -53.61 22.28 5.16
N CYS A 19 -53.89 20.98 5.07
CA CYS A 19 -55.15 20.30 4.70
C CYS A 19 -55.68 20.55 3.27
N ALA A 20 -56.38 19.64 2.61
CA ALA A 20 -56.67 18.21 2.74
C ALA A 20 -57.39 17.85 1.42
N SER A 21 -57.24 16.62 0.90
CA SER A 21 -58.39 15.83 0.40
C SER A 21 -57.93 14.61 -0.41
N SER A 22 -58.69 13.56 -0.17
CA SER A 22 -58.78 12.26 -0.79
C SER A 22 -58.77 12.25 -2.33
N SER A 23 -58.00 11.33 -2.91
CA SER A 23 -58.38 10.68 -4.16
C SER A 23 -57.88 9.25 -4.18
N LYS A 24 -58.83 8.31 -4.22
CA LYS A 24 -58.58 6.89 -4.47
C LYS A 24 -58.07 6.76 -5.91
N ARG A 25 -56.83 6.29 -6.08
CA ARG A 25 -56.34 5.77 -7.36
C ARG A 25 -55.72 4.40 -7.13
N THR A 26 -56.42 3.40 -7.65
CA THR A 26 -55.89 2.13 -8.07
C THR A 26 -54.83 2.37 -9.14
N SER A 27 -53.59 1.98 -8.87
CA SER A 27 -52.57 1.85 -9.91
C SER A 27 -51.52 0.82 -9.48
N THR A 28 -51.65 -0.34 -10.11
CA THR A 28 -50.56 -1.14 -10.68
C THR A 28 -49.32 -1.29 -9.83
N ALA A 29 -49.12 -2.52 -9.32
CA ALA A 29 -47.85 -2.98 -8.78
C ALA A 29 -46.70 -2.55 -9.70
N CYS A 30 -45.97 -1.53 -9.27
CA CYS A 30 -44.64 -1.24 -9.79
C CYS A 30 -43.77 -2.39 -9.29
N THR A 31 -43.62 -3.42 -10.11
CA THR A 31 -42.49 -4.34 -10.02
C THR A 31 -41.27 -3.49 -10.34
N SER A 32 -40.72 -2.81 -9.33
CA SER A 32 -39.40 -2.23 -9.42
C SER A 32 -38.48 -3.42 -9.64
N GLY A 33 -38.13 -3.63 -10.91
CA GLY A 33 -37.00 -4.43 -11.31
C GLY A 33 -35.80 -3.79 -10.64
N ARG A 34 -35.55 -4.21 -9.39
CA ARG A 34 -34.31 -3.97 -8.68
C ARG A 34 -33.32 -4.80 -9.46
N THR A 35 -32.81 -4.22 -10.55
CA THR A 35 -31.65 -4.73 -11.27
C THR A 35 -30.61 -4.91 -10.19
N ARG A 36 -30.41 -6.18 -9.79
CA ARG A 36 -29.24 -6.59 -9.02
C ARG A 36 -28.07 -6.04 -9.84
N ARG A 37 -27.48 -4.93 -9.39
CA ARG A 37 -26.12 -4.59 -9.74
C ARG A 37 -25.34 -5.81 -9.32
N THR A 38 -25.03 -6.66 -10.28
CA THR A 38 -23.99 -7.66 -10.13
C THR A 38 -22.78 -6.86 -9.69
N SER A 39 -22.37 -6.98 -8.43
CA SER A 39 -21.11 -6.38 -8.00
C SER A 39 -20.06 -7.12 -8.81
N SER A 40 -19.58 -6.51 -9.88
CA SER A 40 -18.47 -6.99 -10.67
C SER A 40 -17.27 -6.98 -9.74
N ARG A 41 -17.03 -8.13 -9.11
CA ARG A 41 -15.90 -8.32 -8.22
C ARG A 41 -14.67 -8.24 -9.11
N THR A 42 -13.84 -7.20 -8.93
CA THR A 42 -12.62 -7.04 -9.73
C THR A 42 -11.77 -8.28 -9.50
N PRO A 43 -11.35 -8.99 -10.57
CA PRO A 43 -10.56 -10.21 -10.41
C PRO A 43 -9.23 -9.88 -9.73
N MET A 44 -8.75 -10.81 -8.91
CA MET A 44 -7.44 -10.71 -8.28
C MET A 44 -6.34 -10.73 -9.36
N PRO A 45 -5.22 -10.00 -9.17
CA PRO A 45 -4.04 -10.17 -9.99
C PRO A 45 -3.61 -11.64 -9.97
N THR A 46 -3.34 -12.19 -11.15
CA THR A 46 -2.76 -13.53 -11.28
C THR A 46 -1.28 -13.51 -10.92
N HIS A 47 -0.71 -14.68 -10.61
CA HIS A 47 0.71 -14.82 -10.27
C HIS A 47 1.65 -14.23 -11.35
N ALA A 48 1.30 -14.41 -12.63
CA ALA A 48 2.04 -13.88 -13.77
C ALA A 48 1.99 -12.34 -13.91
N GLU A 49 1.02 -11.69 -13.26
CA GLU A 49 0.82 -10.23 -13.31
C GLU A 49 1.48 -9.50 -12.15
N VAL A 50 2.23 -10.20 -11.30
CA VAL A 50 2.83 -9.66 -10.08
C VAL A 50 4.33 -9.90 -10.04
N THR A 51 5.07 -8.85 -9.71
CA THR A 51 6.49 -8.90 -9.34
C THR A 51 6.62 -8.66 -7.84
N GLY A 52 7.38 -9.49 -7.14
CA GLY A 52 7.73 -9.29 -5.74
C GLY A 52 8.90 -8.33 -5.60
N LEU A 53 8.90 -7.49 -4.56
CA LEU A 53 10.01 -6.61 -4.22
C LEU A 53 10.38 -6.74 -2.74
N ILE A 54 11.61 -7.15 -2.47
CA ILE A 54 12.21 -7.09 -1.14
C ILE A 54 12.95 -5.77 -1.00
N LEU A 55 12.49 -4.92 -0.09
CA LEU A 55 13.21 -3.72 0.32
C LEU A 55 14.27 -4.14 1.35
N ALA A 56 15.46 -4.46 0.86
CA ALA A 56 16.64 -4.81 1.65
C ALA A 56 17.64 -3.64 1.79
N GLY A 57 17.26 -2.45 1.29
CA GLY A 57 18.04 -1.23 1.38
C GLY A 57 18.05 -0.62 2.78
N GLY A 58 19.16 0.06 3.10
CA GLY A 58 19.38 0.71 4.39
C GLY A 58 20.71 0.29 4.99
N ALA A 59 21.45 1.25 5.54
CA ALA A 59 22.84 1.05 5.94
C ALA A 59 23.06 0.03 7.09
N SER A 60 21.99 -0.61 7.61
CA SER A 60 22.04 -1.61 8.70
C SER A 60 22.94 -1.22 9.88
N ARG A 61 23.15 0.09 10.06
CA ARG A 61 24.16 0.67 10.98
C ARG A 61 23.95 0.21 12.42
N ARG A 62 22.68 0.00 12.79
CA ARG A 62 22.27 -0.45 14.12
C ARG A 62 22.28 -1.98 14.28
N PHE A 63 22.32 -2.72 13.17
CA PHE A 63 22.29 -4.19 13.15
C PHE A 63 23.72 -4.79 13.10
N GLY A 64 24.73 -4.00 12.74
CA GLY A 64 26.15 -4.37 12.76
C GLY A 64 26.59 -5.30 11.62
N ARG A 65 25.63 -5.90 10.90
CA ARG A 65 25.83 -6.73 9.70
C ARG A 65 24.67 -6.49 8.74
N ASP A 66 24.76 -7.03 7.53
CA ASP A 66 23.65 -7.00 6.59
C ASP A 66 22.42 -7.70 7.18
N LYS A 67 21.37 -6.93 7.48
CA LYS A 67 20.16 -7.45 8.13
C LYS A 67 19.47 -8.50 7.24
N ALA A 68 19.55 -8.38 5.93
CA ALA A 68 18.94 -9.34 5.02
C ALA A 68 19.52 -10.77 5.17
N LEU A 69 20.78 -10.87 5.63
CA LEU A 69 21.47 -12.13 5.91
C LEU A 69 21.35 -12.57 7.38
N ALA A 70 20.68 -11.79 8.23
CA ALA A 70 20.35 -12.24 9.59
C ALA A 70 19.40 -13.44 9.53
N THR A 71 19.52 -14.35 10.49
CA THR A 71 18.74 -15.59 10.51
C THR A 71 17.72 -15.58 11.64
N LEU A 72 16.50 -16.05 11.34
CA LEU A 72 15.50 -16.46 12.32
C LEU A 72 15.30 -17.97 12.16
N ASP A 73 15.43 -18.75 13.23
CA ASP A 73 15.45 -20.22 13.23
C ASP A 73 16.38 -20.82 12.14
N GLY A 74 17.57 -20.23 11.96
CA GLY A 74 18.54 -20.67 10.96
C GLY A 74 18.24 -20.28 9.51
N VAL A 75 17.10 -19.65 9.21
CA VAL A 75 16.72 -19.21 7.86
C VAL A 75 16.97 -17.70 7.69
N PRO A 76 17.69 -17.27 6.64
CA PRO A 76 17.91 -15.84 6.36
C PRO A 76 16.61 -15.05 6.20
N PHE A 77 16.57 -13.82 6.68
CA PHE A 77 15.41 -12.93 6.56
C PHE A 77 14.99 -12.75 5.11
N VAL A 78 15.94 -12.53 4.22
CA VAL A 78 15.67 -12.40 2.77
C VAL A 78 15.02 -13.65 2.21
N ALA A 79 15.40 -14.85 2.67
CA ALA A 79 14.81 -16.11 2.23
C ALA A 79 13.38 -16.29 2.74
N ARG A 80 13.09 -15.88 3.98
CA ARG A 80 11.72 -15.90 4.53
C ARG A 80 10.79 -14.96 3.78
N VAL A 81 11.22 -13.72 3.55
CA VAL A 81 10.42 -12.73 2.81
C VAL A 81 10.28 -13.13 1.33
N HIS A 82 11.33 -13.68 0.72
CA HIS A 82 11.28 -14.22 -0.65
C HIS A 82 10.24 -15.35 -0.79
N ALA A 83 10.20 -16.28 0.16
CA ALA A 83 9.21 -17.37 0.16
C ALA A 83 7.77 -16.83 0.24
N ALA A 84 7.53 -15.79 1.05
CA ALA A 84 6.21 -15.16 1.15
C ALA A 84 5.80 -14.46 -0.16
N LEU A 85 6.72 -13.74 -0.80
CA LEU A 85 6.44 -13.00 -2.04
C LEU A 85 6.31 -13.91 -3.27
N SER A 86 7.20 -14.90 -3.41
CA SER A 86 7.23 -15.80 -4.58
C SER A 86 5.97 -16.67 -4.72
N ALA A 87 5.26 -16.91 -3.62
CA ALA A 87 3.95 -17.56 -3.65
C ALA A 87 2.87 -16.75 -4.40
N HIS A 88 3.06 -15.44 -4.55
CA HIS A 88 2.11 -14.52 -5.18
C HIS A 88 2.65 -13.83 -6.44
N ALA A 89 3.92 -14.03 -6.78
CA ALA A 89 4.62 -13.30 -7.83
C ALA A 89 5.48 -14.20 -8.72
N ALA A 90 5.43 -13.97 -10.04
CA ALA A 90 6.20 -14.70 -11.04
C ALA A 90 7.71 -14.47 -10.98
N SER A 91 8.14 -13.35 -10.41
CA SER A 91 9.55 -13.07 -10.15
C SER A 91 9.70 -12.21 -8.90
N VAL A 92 10.89 -12.22 -8.31
CA VAL A 92 11.21 -11.41 -7.13
C VAL A 92 12.46 -10.57 -7.40
N LEU A 93 12.38 -9.30 -6.99
CA LEU A 93 13.47 -8.34 -6.99
C LEU A 93 13.96 -8.10 -5.56
N VAL A 94 15.24 -7.77 -5.39
CA VAL A 94 15.80 -7.30 -4.13
C VAL A 94 16.46 -5.95 -4.32
N ALA A 95 15.91 -4.89 -3.73
CA ALA A 95 16.51 -3.57 -3.70
C ALA A 95 17.48 -3.46 -2.52
N THR A 96 18.75 -3.15 -2.77
CA THR A 96 19.85 -3.29 -1.79
C THR A 96 20.60 -1.98 -1.47
N GLY A 97 20.17 -0.85 -2.02
CA GLY A 97 20.97 0.38 -1.99
C GLY A 97 21.94 0.49 -3.16
N PRO A 98 22.94 1.38 -3.10
CA PRO A 98 23.83 1.69 -4.23
C PRO A 98 24.93 0.64 -4.45
N THR A 99 25.15 -0.28 -3.51
CA THR A 99 26.23 -1.26 -3.57
C THR A 99 25.67 -2.64 -3.93
N PRO A 100 26.20 -3.32 -4.97
CA PRO A 100 25.81 -4.68 -5.29
C PRO A 100 26.02 -5.64 -4.12
N ARG A 101 25.04 -6.53 -3.91
CA ARG A 101 25.09 -7.61 -2.92
C ARG A 101 24.53 -8.89 -3.50
N ALA A 102 25.00 -10.02 -3.01
CA ALA A 102 24.43 -11.32 -3.32
C ALA A 102 23.55 -11.80 -2.16
N TYR A 103 22.40 -12.37 -2.50
CA TYR A 103 21.48 -12.96 -1.54
C TYR A 103 21.23 -14.43 -1.89
N PRO A 104 21.08 -15.32 -0.91
CA PRO A 104 20.90 -16.76 -1.14
C PRO A 104 19.45 -17.10 -1.53
N VAL A 105 18.92 -16.42 -2.55
CA VAL A 105 17.55 -16.56 -3.06
C VAL A 105 17.56 -16.40 -4.58
N ASP A 106 16.59 -17.02 -5.26
CA ASP A 106 16.35 -16.80 -6.68
C ASP A 106 15.62 -15.46 -6.89
N ALA A 107 16.38 -14.38 -6.89
CA ALA A 107 15.86 -13.03 -7.07
C ALA A 107 16.89 -12.13 -7.76
N ARG A 108 16.41 -11.26 -8.64
CA ARG A 108 17.26 -10.26 -9.30
C ARG A 108 17.52 -9.10 -8.34
N VAL A 109 18.79 -8.75 -8.16
CA VAL A 109 19.19 -7.59 -7.36
C VAL A 109 19.08 -6.32 -8.20
N VAL A 110 18.45 -5.29 -7.65
CA VAL A 110 18.34 -3.95 -8.22
C VAL A 110 18.99 -2.94 -7.28
N LEU A 111 19.62 -1.92 -7.84
CA LEU A 111 20.35 -0.91 -7.08
C LEU A 111 19.57 0.40 -7.02
N ASP A 112 19.64 1.05 -5.88
CA ASP A 112 19.04 2.37 -5.70
C ASP A 112 19.83 3.40 -6.52
N ALA A 113 19.16 4.08 -7.45
CA ALA A 113 19.79 5.12 -8.26
C ALA A 113 20.06 6.41 -7.45
N VAL A 114 19.32 6.61 -6.36
CA VAL A 114 19.42 7.78 -5.48
C VAL A 114 20.09 7.35 -4.16
N PRO A 115 21.37 7.67 -3.93
CA PRO A 115 22.03 7.43 -2.66
C PRO A 115 21.26 8.08 -1.50
N ASP A 116 21.17 7.36 -0.37
CA ASP A 116 20.43 7.80 0.83
C ASP A 116 18.94 8.14 0.58
N GLY A 117 18.35 7.72 -0.54
CA GLY A 117 16.96 7.97 -0.90
C GLY A 117 15.91 7.17 -0.10
N GLY A 118 16.36 6.44 0.93
CA GLY A 118 15.50 5.67 1.83
C GLY A 118 14.68 4.58 1.12
N PRO A 119 13.62 4.07 1.75
CA PRO A 119 12.76 3.04 1.16
C PRO A 119 12.10 3.45 -0.16
N LEU A 120 11.93 4.76 -0.41
CA LEU A 120 11.38 5.26 -1.66
C LEU A 120 12.32 5.00 -2.84
N ALA A 121 13.65 5.11 -2.67
CA ALA A 121 14.60 4.77 -3.73
C ALA A 121 14.61 3.28 -4.06
N GLY A 122 14.44 2.42 -3.06
CA GLY A 122 14.27 0.98 -3.29
C GLY A 122 12.97 0.64 -4.04
N LEU A 123 11.88 1.34 -3.72
CA LEU A 123 10.61 1.21 -4.47
C LEU A 123 10.77 1.68 -5.92
N ASP A 124 11.42 2.82 -6.15
CA ASP A 124 11.73 3.35 -7.48
C ASP A 124 12.53 2.37 -8.33
N ALA A 125 13.63 1.83 -7.78
CA ALA A 125 14.44 0.80 -8.44
C ALA A 125 13.62 -0.46 -8.77
N GLY A 126 12.73 -0.88 -7.85
CA GLY A 126 11.82 -1.99 -8.06
C GLY A 126 10.80 -1.72 -9.17
N LEU A 127 10.17 -0.54 -9.18
CA LEU A 127 9.20 -0.13 -10.19
C LEU A 127 9.85 -0.02 -11.58
N ALA A 128 11.06 0.53 -11.67
CA ALA A 128 11.80 0.66 -12.93
C ALA A 128 12.21 -0.69 -13.54
N ALA A 129 12.45 -1.70 -12.69
CA ALA A 129 12.79 -3.06 -13.13
C ALA A 129 11.56 -3.98 -13.26
N CYS A 130 10.39 -3.54 -12.79
CA CYS A 130 9.15 -4.32 -12.84
C CYS A 130 8.63 -4.44 -14.27
N GLN A 131 8.26 -5.65 -14.68
CA GLN A 131 7.74 -5.93 -16.01
C GLN A 131 6.25 -6.34 -15.99
N THR A 132 5.63 -6.26 -14.82
CA THR A 132 4.25 -6.67 -14.57
C THR A 132 3.39 -5.47 -14.18
N PRO A 133 2.06 -5.53 -14.34
CA PRO A 133 1.19 -4.42 -13.96
C PRO A 133 1.16 -4.14 -12.45
N TRP A 134 1.52 -5.15 -11.65
CA TRP A 134 1.54 -5.05 -10.20
C TRP A 134 2.91 -5.37 -9.62
N LEU A 135 3.25 -4.66 -8.55
CA LEU A 135 4.41 -4.95 -7.72
C LEU A 135 3.95 -5.13 -6.26
N VAL A 136 4.28 -6.24 -5.62
CA VAL A 136 4.01 -6.47 -4.19
C VAL A 136 5.33 -6.34 -3.43
N SER A 137 5.38 -5.45 -2.44
CA SER A 137 6.59 -5.19 -1.67
C SER A 137 6.51 -5.74 -0.25
N SER A 138 7.67 -6.03 0.32
CA SER A 138 7.87 -6.16 1.76
C SER A 138 9.27 -5.69 2.16
N ALA A 139 9.40 -5.13 3.37
CA ALA A 139 10.72 -4.89 3.96
C ALA A 139 11.36 -6.19 4.45
N VAL A 140 12.69 -6.28 4.33
CA VAL A 140 13.44 -7.46 4.75
C VAL A 140 13.45 -7.65 6.27
N ASP A 141 13.09 -6.63 7.04
CA ASP A 141 13.04 -6.68 8.49
C ASP A 141 11.74 -7.28 9.05
N LEU A 142 10.87 -7.85 8.19
CA LEU A 142 9.64 -8.55 8.55
C LEU A 142 9.79 -10.07 8.35
N PRO A 143 10.67 -10.78 9.10
CA PRO A 143 10.95 -12.20 8.87
C PRO A 143 9.77 -13.13 9.26
N PHE A 144 8.77 -12.61 9.96
CA PHE A 144 7.54 -13.34 10.33
C PHE A 144 6.45 -13.26 9.26
N LEU A 145 6.67 -12.54 8.16
CA LEU A 145 5.69 -12.41 7.08
C LEU A 145 5.37 -13.79 6.48
N THR A 146 4.07 -14.10 6.41
CA THR A 146 3.59 -15.38 5.87
C THR A 146 2.97 -15.20 4.48
N VAL A 147 2.88 -16.30 3.72
CA VAL A 147 2.16 -16.33 2.44
C VAL A 147 0.71 -15.86 2.61
N GLY A 148 0.01 -16.35 3.63
CA GLY A 148 -1.38 -15.99 3.90
C GLY A 148 -1.58 -14.53 4.26
N ALA A 149 -0.59 -13.90 4.92
CA ALA A 149 -0.66 -12.50 5.31
C ALA A 149 -0.73 -11.54 4.11
N LEU A 150 -0.14 -11.89 2.96
CA LEU A 150 -0.15 -11.04 1.76
C LEU A 150 -1.43 -11.17 0.93
N GLN A 151 -2.14 -12.29 1.00
CA GLN A 151 -3.30 -12.59 0.15
C GLN A 151 -4.41 -11.51 0.18
N PRO A 152 -4.72 -10.86 1.33
CA PRO A 152 -5.69 -9.77 1.38
C PRO A 152 -5.31 -8.53 0.53
N LEU A 153 -4.02 -8.29 0.30
CA LEU A 153 -3.55 -7.16 -0.54
C LEU A 153 -3.88 -7.37 -2.01
N LEU A 154 -3.85 -8.61 -2.47
CA LEU A 154 -4.16 -9.00 -3.85
C LEU A 154 -5.65 -9.18 -4.10
N SER A 155 -6.46 -9.26 -3.04
CA SER A 155 -7.90 -9.51 -3.14
C SER A 155 -8.69 -8.24 -3.46
N ASP A 156 -9.63 -8.35 -4.41
CA ASP A 156 -10.67 -7.36 -4.70
C ASP A 156 -10.13 -5.92 -4.92
N VAL A 157 -9.01 -5.77 -5.64
CA VAL A 157 -8.37 -4.47 -5.87
C VAL A 157 -9.15 -3.66 -6.91
N PRO A 158 -9.83 -2.56 -6.53
CA PRO A 158 -10.60 -1.75 -7.47
C PRO A 158 -9.69 -1.06 -8.50
N GLU A 159 -10.24 -0.76 -9.68
CA GLU A 159 -9.49 -0.07 -10.75
C GLU A 159 -8.93 1.28 -10.30
N ALA A 160 -9.71 2.04 -9.51
CA ALA A 160 -9.33 3.34 -8.97
C ALA A 160 -8.24 3.29 -7.88
N VAL A 161 -7.88 2.11 -7.36
CA VAL A 161 -6.87 1.99 -6.31
C VAL A 161 -5.47 1.92 -6.94
N ASP A 162 -4.62 2.83 -6.50
CA ASP A 162 -3.20 2.89 -6.85
C ASP A 162 -2.37 1.95 -5.97
N VAL A 163 -2.74 1.85 -4.69
CA VAL A 163 -2.01 1.07 -3.69
C VAL A 163 -2.96 0.39 -2.71
N ALA A 164 -2.80 -0.92 -2.51
CA ALA A 164 -3.32 -1.59 -1.33
C ALA A 164 -2.21 -1.66 -0.28
N VAL A 165 -2.39 -1.03 0.87
CA VAL A 165 -1.37 -0.91 1.93
C VAL A 165 -1.79 -1.67 3.18
N ALA A 166 -0.84 -2.39 3.77
CA ALA A 166 -1.08 -3.09 5.02
C ALA A 166 -1.34 -2.12 6.18
N LEU A 167 -2.34 -2.44 6.99
CA LEU A 167 -2.65 -1.83 8.27
C LEU A 167 -2.31 -2.86 9.36
N ALA A 168 -1.31 -2.54 10.18
CA ALA A 168 -0.86 -3.44 11.25
C ALA A 168 -1.83 -3.45 12.44
N ASP A 169 -1.59 -4.36 13.39
CA ASP A 169 -2.40 -4.56 14.60
C ASP A 169 -2.53 -3.31 15.48
N ASP A 170 -1.56 -2.40 15.40
CA ASP A 170 -1.56 -1.13 16.13
C ASP A 170 -2.28 0.02 15.40
N GLY A 171 -2.96 -0.29 14.27
CA GLY A 171 -3.68 0.67 13.46
C GLY A 171 -2.78 1.58 12.61
N ARG A 172 -1.48 1.30 12.52
CA ARG A 172 -0.56 2.07 11.65
C ARG A 172 -0.40 1.42 10.30
N ARG A 173 -0.36 2.26 9.25
CA ARG A 173 0.03 1.82 7.91
C ARG A 173 1.47 1.30 7.93
N GLN A 174 1.69 0.21 7.20
CA GLN A 174 2.99 -0.37 6.90
C GLN A 174 3.26 -0.27 5.39
N PRO A 175 3.68 0.90 4.87
CA PRO A 175 3.85 1.11 3.43
C PRO A 175 4.90 0.22 2.77
N THR A 176 5.79 -0.40 3.55
CA THR A 176 6.73 -1.39 3.00
C THR A 176 6.03 -2.68 2.60
N VAL A 177 4.87 -2.98 3.19
CA VAL A 177 4.01 -4.14 2.88
C VAL A 177 2.79 -3.65 2.10
N ALA A 178 2.89 -3.66 0.78
CA ALA A 178 1.87 -3.08 -0.08
C ALA A 178 1.86 -3.71 -1.47
N LEU A 179 0.71 -3.64 -2.14
CA LEU A 179 0.56 -3.92 -3.56
C LEU A 179 0.43 -2.59 -4.30
N TRP A 180 1.30 -2.36 -5.28
CA TRP A 180 1.43 -1.14 -6.06
C TRP A 180 0.98 -1.37 -7.50
N ARG A 181 0.12 -0.48 -8.00
CA ARG A 181 -0.21 -0.41 -9.43
C ARG A 181 0.92 0.31 -10.15
N VAL A 182 1.71 -0.41 -10.93
CA VAL A 182 2.95 0.10 -11.53
C VAL A 182 2.68 1.31 -12.43
N ALA A 183 1.61 1.25 -13.22
CA ALA A 183 1.25 2.28 -14.19
C ALA A 183 0.95 3.67 -13.57
N THR A 184 0.50 3.73 -12.31
CA THR A 184 0.10 4.99 -11.67
C THR A 184 1.10 5.47 -10.62
N VAL A 185 1.79 4.55 -9.95
CA VAL A 185 2.68 4.88 -8.82
C VAL A 185 4.03 5.47 -9.29
N GLY A 186 4.56 5.05 -10.43
CA GLY A 186 5.90 5.42 -10.90
C GLY A 186 6.15 6.94 -10.99
N THR A 187 5.21 7.67 -11.59
CA THR A 187 5.32 9.14 -11.73
C THR A 187 5.37 9.84 -10.38
N VAL A 188 4.51 9.43 -9.44
CA VAL A 188 4.44 10.04 -8.09
C VAL A 188 5.72 9.74 -7.30
N VAL A 189 6.29 8.55 -7.46
CA VAL A 189 7.58 8.18 -6.85
C VAL A 189 8.71 9.07 -7.37
N ALA A 190 8.83 9.23 -8.68
CA ALA A 190 9.86 10.06 -9.31
C ALA A 190 9.77 11.53 -8.87
N GLU A 191 8.57 12.11 -8.86
CA GLU A 191 8.33 13.48 -8.37
C GLU A 191 8.77 13.67 -6.91
N ARG A 192 8.48 12.69 -6.06
CA ARG A 192 8.82 12.76 -4.64
C ARG A 192 10.32 12.60 -4.39
N LEU A 193 10.99 11.72 -5.14
CA LEU A 193 12.44 11.58 -5.08
C LEU A 193 13.12 12.89 -5.49
N ALA A 194 12.70 13.50 -6.60
CA ALA A 194 13.22 14.79 -7.05
C ALA A 194 13.02 15.91 -6.00
N ALA A 195 11.92 15.83 -5.24
CA ALA A 195 11.62 16.77 -4.15
C ALA A 195 12.24 16.41 -2.79
N GLY A 196 13.05 15.35 -2.70
CA GLY A 196 13.66 14.90 -1.44
C GLY A 196 12.64 14.37 -0.40
N ARG A 197 11.43 13.97 -0.83
CA ARG A 197 10.36 13.48 0.05
C ARG A 197 10.37 11.95 0.15
N LEU A 198 11.36 11.42 0.85
CA LEU A 198 11.79 10.01 0.83
C LEU A 198 10.92 9.01 1.62
N ALA A 199 9.95 9.48 2.40
CA ALA A 199 9.11 8.61 3.23
C ALA A 199 7.97 7.98 2.42
N LEU A 200 7.82 6.65 2.50
CA LEU A 200 6.72 5.91 1.86
C LEU A 200 5.34 6.27 2.45
N HIS A 201 5.23 6.60 3.73
CA HIS A 201 3.96 7.07 4.30
C HIS A 201 3.42 8.29 3.53
N GLY A 202 4.28 9.27 3.28
CA GLY A 202 3.88 10.44 2.50
C GLY A 202 3.66 10.16 1.01
N LEU A 203 4.16 9.05 0.47
CA LEU A 203 3.81 8.58 -0.87
C LEU A 203 2.37 8.03 -0.86
N VAL A 204 2.03 7.18 0.10
CA VAL A 204 0.67 6.63 0.23
C VAL A 204 -0.37 7.73 0.41
N ASP A 205 -0.04 8.82 1.11
CA ASP A 205 -0.93 9.99 1.27
C ASP A 205 -1.22 10.75 -0.05
N ARG A 206 -0.50 10.45 -1.12
CA ARG A 206 -0.65 11.06 -2.45
C ARG A 206 -1.40 10.16 -3.44
N LEU A 207 -1.76 8.96 -3.03
CA LEU A 207 -2.31 7.91 -3.87
C LEU A 207 -3.71 7.54 -3.40
N GLU A 208 -4.51 6.99 -4.30
CA GLU A 208 -5.77 6.36 -3.93
C GLU A 208 -5.47 5.03 -3.24
N ALA A 209 -5.47 5.07 -1.90
CA ALA A 209 -5.03 3.99 -1.04
C ALA A 209 -6.19 3.16 -0.49
N ARG A 210 -6.08 1.83 -0.60
CA ARG A 210 -6.92 0.87 0.11
C ARG A 210 -6.15 0.32 1.30
N GLU A 211 -6.65 0.53 2.50
CA GLU A 211 -6.07 -0.06 3.71
C GLU A 211 -6.59 -1.48 3.91
N VAL A 212 -5.68 -2.38 4.28
CA VAL A 212 -5.96 -3.81 4.44
C VAL A 212 -5.38 -4.29 5.75
N SER A 213 -6.22 -4.76 6.67
CA SER A 213 -5.77 -5.32 7.94
C SER A 213 -4.91 -6.56 7.69
N ILE A 214 -3.68 -6.54 8.21
CA ILE A 214 -2.76 -7.69 8.17
C ILE A 214 -2.15 -7.84 9.55
N HIS A 215 -2.32 -9.03 10.11
CA HIS A 215 -1.86 -9.38 11.46
C HIS A 215 -0.43 -9.92 11.43
N GLY A 216 0.31 -9.76 12.52
CA GLY A 216 1.63 -10.38 12.69
C GLY A 216 2.78 -9.67 11.96
N LEU A 217 2.59 -8.40 11.60
CA LEU A 217 3.64 -7.57 11.02
C LEU A 217 4.58 -7.07 12.14
N HIS A 218 5.66 -7.83 12.37
CA HIS A 218 6.64 -7.53 13.41
C HIS A 218 8.02 -7.27 12.81
N ASN A 219 8.51 -6.04 12.94
CA ASN A 219 9.84 -5.67 12.49
C ASN A 219 10.91 -6.14 13.47
N VAL A 220 11.98 -6.74 12.96
CA VAL A 220 13.20 -7.05 13.71
C VAL A 220 14.28 -6.03 13.37
N ASN A 221 14.54 -5.13 14.30
CA ASN A 221 15.46 -3.99 14.17
C ASN A 221 16.81 -4.18 14.82
N ARG A 222 16.91 -5.11 15.77
CA ARG A 222 18.15 -5.40 16.51
C ARG A 222 18.35 -6.92 16.63
N PRO A 223 19.60 -7.40 16.73
CA PRO A 223 19.86 -8.82 16.99
C PRO A 223 19.24 -9.34 18.30
N SER A 224 19.01 -8.47 19.28
CA SER A 224 18.36 -8.82 20.56
C SER A 224 16.84 -9.08 20.45
N GLU A 225 16.25 -8.84 19.28
CA GLU A 225 14.83 -9.06 19.01
C GLU A 225 14.57 -10.40 18.27
N LEU A 226 15.63 -11.21 18.09
CA LEU A 226 15.61 -12.54 17.49
C LEU A 226 15.37 -13.64 18.53
#